data_AF-A0AAE3UAG5-F1
#
_entry.id   AF-A0AAE3UAG5-F1
#
_cell.length_a   1.000
_cell.length_b   1.000
_cell.length_c   1.000
_cell.angle_alpha   90.00
_cell.angle_beta   90.00
_cell.angle_gamma   90.00
#
_symmetry.space_group_name_H-M   'P 1'
#
loop_
_entity.id
_entity.type
_entity.pdbx_description
1 polymer ?
#
loop_
_entity_poly.entity_id
_entity_poly.type
_entity_poly.pdbx_seq_one_letter_code
_entity_poly.pdbx_strand_id
1 'polypeptide(L)'
;MNILTSSTIKVIIFSVVILGLITLDPMLIDIPPHSRNIIWLIFLVSGLLLLLHYSKLGVKSEPNPLPGQEKHHRVENTLKGNVVEYGSNRIGDIDKILIRVNQVDHWLHFPPHTARQVLNIAPEQTYVVAQVRKGKAKLFGNIFIHELVSIHSVSLEKSVQVDRIVPPPPVKGESITLSGTIKQFKLDEKGQVSGFIIDKYIVDLPPGMGETMASLLKNAKELSVNGYVRSPEDGFVNTSRLLLIKPYSLVIDNTDYLL
;
A
#
# COMPACT_ATOMS: atom_id res chain seq x y z
N MET A 1 -16.13 -7.43 7.52
CA MET A 1 -15.52 -6.82 8.72
C MET A 1 -16.49 -5.77 9.18
N ASN A 2 -17.37 -6.14 10.12
CA ASN A 2 -18.47 -5.27 10.55
C ASN A 2 -17.87 -4.12 11.34
N ILE A 3 -18.06 -2.91 10.83
CA ILE A 3 -17.69 -1.69 11.55
C ILE A 3 -18.65 -1.59 12.72
N LEU A 4 -18.15 -1.89 13.92
CA LEU A 4 -18.90 -1.69 15.16
C LEU A 4 -19.25 -0.21 15.24
N THR A 5 -20.55 0.09 15.22
CA THR A 5 -21.05 1.45 15.32
C THR A 5 -20.65 2.08 16.66
N SER A 6 -20.49 3.40 16.70
CA SER A 6 -20.04 4.16 17.89
C SER A 6 -20.82 3.83 19.16
N SER A 7 -22.10 3.45 19.05
CA SER A 7 -22.92 3.01 20.20
C SER A 7 -22.47 1.66 20.77
N THR A 8 -22.06 0.72 19.93
CA THR A 8 -21.62 -0.63 20.32
C THR A 8 -20.28 -0.59 21.06
N ILE A 9 -19.39 0.32 20.64
CA ILE A 9 -18.09 0.54 21.29
C ILE A 9 -18.28 1.14 22.69
N LYS A 10 -19.23 2.09 22.86
CA LYS A 10 -19.54 2.68 24.17
C LYS A 10 -20.08 1.66 25.17
N VAL A 11 -20.90 0.71 24.72
CA VAL A 11 -21.43 -0.37 25.57
C VAL A 11 -20.31 -1.32 26.01
N ILE A 12 -19.41 -1.71 25.10
CA ILE A 12 -18.28 -2.60 25.43
C ILE A 12 -17.31 -1.93 26.43
N ILE A 13 -16.98 -0.66 26.24
CA ILE A 13 -16.11 0.08 27.16
C ILE A 13 -16.76 0.19 28.55
N PHE A 14 -18.07 0.47 28.62
CA PHE A 14 -18.79 0.55 29.89
C PHE A 14 -18.82 -0.79 30.64
N SER A 15 -18.98 -1.92 29.93
CA SER A 15 -18.96 -3.25 30.54
C SER A 15 -17.58 -3.66 31.05
N VAL A 16 -16.48 -3.29 30.38
CA VAL A 16 -15.11 -3.62 30.81
C VAL A 16 -14.69 -2.80 32.04
N VAL A 17 -15.11 -1.54 32.13
CA VAL A 17 -14.83 -0.69 33.32
C VAL A 17 -15.56 -1.22 34.56
N ILE A 18 -16.79 -1.72 34.41
CA ILE A 18 -17.53 -2.34 35.52
C ILE A 18 -16.87 -3.67 35.95
N LEU A 19 -16.34 -4.46 35.00
CA LEU A 19 -15.68 -5.72 35.32
C LEU A 19 -14.33 -5.51 36.05
N GLY A 20 -13.58 -4.45 35.68
CA GLY A 20 -12.32 -4.09 36.35
C GLY A 20 -12.49 -3.57 37.78
N LEU A 21 -13.64 -2.95 38.09
CA LEU A 21 -13.99 -2.52 39.45
C LEU A 21 -14.33 -3.69 40.39
N ILE A 22 -14.64 -4.88 39.86
CA ILE A 22 -15.01 -6.07 40.63
C ILE A 22 -13.77 -6.93 40.97
N THR A 23 -12.66 -6.75 40.26
CA THR A 23 -11.39 -7.47 40.51
C THR A 23 -10.43 -6.76 41.45
N LEU A 24 -10.75 -5.53 41.88
CA LEU A 24 -10.03 -4.87 42.97
C LEU A 24 -10.42 -5.54 44.29
N ASP A 25 -9.40 -5.90 45.07
CA ASP A 25 -9.47 -6.66 46.33
C ASP A 25 -10.79 -6.49 47.10
N PRO A 26 -11.53 -7.57 47.43
CA PRO A 26 -12.80 -7.49 48.16
C PRO A 26 -12.65 -7.03 49.63
N MET A 27 -11.51 -6.44 49.99
CA MET A 27 -11.12 -6.19 51.37
C MET A 27 -11.58 -4.84 51.94
N LEU A 28 -12.28 -3.99 51.18
CA LEU A 28 -12.59 -2.62 51.62
C LEU A 28 -14.05 -2.15 51.54
N ILE A 29 -15.00 -3.01 51.19
CA ILE A 29 -16.41 -2.62 51.15
C ILE A 29 -17.24 -3.67 51.90
N ASP A 30 -17.59 -3.36 53.14
CA ASP A 30 -18.48 -4.17 53.98
C ASP A 30 -19.93 -4.02 53.46
N ILE A 31 -20.27 -4.83 52.46
CA ILE A 31 -21.60 -4.84 51.86
C ILE A 31 -22.51 -5.70 52.76
N PRO A 32 -23.61 -5.13 53.32
CA PRO A 32 -24.49 -5.88 54.20
C PRO A 32 -25.03 -7.14 53.49
N PRO A 33 -25.22 -8.25 54.22
CA PRO A 33 -25.52 -9.56 53.62
C PRO A 33 -26.79 -9.58 52.76
N HIS A 34 -27.75 -8.67 53.04
CA HIS A 34 -28.98 -8.53 52.25
C HIS A 34 -28.77 -7.87 50.88
N SER A 35 -27.75 -7.02 50.69
CA SER A 35 -27.47 -6.35 49.41
C SER A 35 -26.81 -7.26 48.37
N ARG A 36 -26.20 -8.38 48.77
CA ARG A 36 -25.54 -9.30 47.83
C ARG A 36 -26.52 -9.92 46.83
N ASN A 37 -27.72 -10.25 47.29
CA ASN A 37 -28.76 -10.86 46.43
C ASN A 37 -29.34 -9.84 45.44
N ILE A 38 -29.40 -8.56 45.82
CA ILE A 38 -29.88 -7.48 44.95
C ILE A 38 -28.90 -7.26 43.79
N ILE A 39 -27.59 -7.27 44.06
CA ILE A 39 -26.56 -7.07 43.03
C ILE A 39 -26.63 -8.21 41.99
N TRP A 40 -26.73 -9.47 42.42
CA TRP A 40 -26.87 -10.61 41.50
C TRP A 40 -28.14 -10.52 40.65
N LEU A 41 -29.26 -10.05 41.23
CA LEU A 41 -30.50 -9.85 40.49
C LEU A 41 -30.34 -8.81 39.37
N ILE A 42 -29.65 -7.70 39.64
CA ILE A 42 -29.39 -6.65 38.64
C ILE A 42 -28.56 -7.20 37.48
N PHE A 43 -27.52 -7.99 37.75
CA PHE A 43 -26.71 -8.61 36.69
C PHE A 43 -27.53 -9.59 35.85
N LEU A 44 -28.39 -10.39 36.48
CA LEU A 44 -29.22 -11.38 35.78
C LEU A 44 -30.25 -10.69 34.87
N VAL A 45 -30.92 -9.63 35.36
CA VAL A 45 -31.87 -8.85 34.58
C VAL A 45 -31.18 -8.11 33.42
N SER A 46 -30.01 -7.51 33.67
CA SER A 46 -29.22 -6.84 32.63
C SER A 46 -28.77 -7.80 31.53
N GLY A 47 -28.27 -9.00 31.92
CA GLY A 47 -27.89 -10.05 30.98
C GLY A 47 -29.07 -10.53 30.12
N LEU A 48 -30.24 -10.73 30.73
CA LEU A 48 -31.45 -11.14 30.02
C LEU A 48 -31.93 -10.08 29.01
N LEU A 49 -31.90 -8.80 29.39
CA LEU A 49 -32.25 -7.69 28.48
C LEU A 49 -31.30 -7.61 27.29
N LEU A 50 -30.00 -7.84 27.51
CA LEU A 50 -29.00 -7.84 26.46
C LEU A 50 -29.23 -9.01 25.49
N LEU A 51 -29.55 -10.19 26.01
CA LEU A 51 -29.86 -11.39 25.23
C LEU A 51 -31.13 -11.20 24.37
N LEU A 52 -32.17 -10.57 24.93
CA LEU A 52 -33.37 -10.19 24.18
C LEU A 52 -33.06 -9.15 23.09
N HIS A 53 -32.16 -8.20 23.33
CA HIS A 53 -31.76 -7.21 22.33
C HIS A 53 -31.03 -7.87 21.14
N TYR A 54 -30.14 -8.83 21.40
CA TYR A 54 -29.46 -9.58 20.35
C TYR A 54 -30.41 -10.48 19.54
N SER A 55 -31.45 -11.02 20.16
CA SER A 55 -32.43 -11.87 19.44
C SER A 55 -33.26 -11.11 18.38
N LYS A 56 -33.42 -9.79 18.52
CA LYS A 56 -34.10 -8.94 17.53
C LYS A 56 -33.24 -8.56 16.32
N LEU A 57 -31.93 -8.80 16.37
CA LEU A 57 -31.05 -8.63 15.21
C LEU A 57 -31.13 -9.88 14.32
N GLY A 58 -32.33 -10.14 13.79
CA GLY A 58 -32.53 -11.11 12.73
C GLY A 58 -31.67 -10.72 11.54
N VAL A 59 -30.62 -11.48 11.29
CA VAL A 59 -29.81 -11.36 10.08
C VAL A 59 -30.73 -11.66 8.92
N LYS A 60 -31.24 -10.62 8.26
CA LYS A 60 -31.96 -10.74 7.01
C LYS A 60 -30.97 -11.32 6.00
N SER A 61 -31.10 -12.61 5.71
CA SER A 61 -30.31 -13.29 4.69
C SER A 61 -30.60 -12.60 3.36
N GLU A 62 -29.62 -11.82 2.91
CA GLU A 62 -29.68 -11.19 1.60
C GLU A 62 -29.59 -12.30 0.53
N PRO A 63 -30.48 -12.30 -0.48
CA PRO A 63 -30.50 -13.36 -1.49
C PRO A 63 -29.18 -13.41 -2.26
N ASN A 64 -28.74 -14.62 -2.56
CA ASN A 64 -27.52 -14.87 -3.34
C ASN A 64 -27.62 -14.14 -4.70
N PRO A 65 -26.64 -13.30 -5.07
CA PRO A 65 -26.67 -12.62 -6.36
C PRO A 65 -26.52 -13.62 -7.51
N LEU A 66 -27.26 -13.37 -8.59
CA LEU A 66 -27.26 -14.18 -9.80
C LEU A 66 -25.88 -14.16 -10.48
N PRO A 67 -25.46 -15.28 -11.11
CA PRO A 67 -24.22 -15.32 -11.89
C PRO A 67 -24.34 -14.43 -13.12
N GLY A 68 -23.56 -13.34 -13.17
CA GLY A 68 -23.49 -12.45 -14.34
C GLY A 68 -23.50 -10.95 -14.06
N GLN A 69 -23.68 -10.51 -12.81
CA GLN A 69 -23.50 -9.09 -12.49
C GLN A 69 -22.02 -8.72 -12.47
N GLU A 70 -21.65 -7.75 -13.30
CA GLU A 70 -20.36 -7.07 -13.31
C GLU A 70 -19.91 -6.78 -11.88
N LYS A 71 -18.62 -7.00 -11.60
CA LYS A 71 -18.00 -6.67 -10.31
C LYS A 71 -18.06 -5.15 -10.11
N HIS A 72 -19.19 -4.65 -9.63
CA HIS A 72 -19.29 -3.30 -9.08
C HIS A 72 -18.24 -3.21 -7.98
N HIS A 73 -17.20 -2.43 -8.26
CA HIS A 73 -16.06 -2.30 -7.38
C HIS A 73 -16.54 -1.75 -6.04
N ARG A 74 -16.39 -2.62 -5.04
CA ARG A 74 -16.80 -2.48 -3.66
C ARG A 74 -16.16 -1.23 -3.04
N VAL A 75 -17.00 -0.28 -2.67
CA VAL A 75 -16.80 0.88 -1.77
C VAL A 75 -15.47 1.61 -1.94
N GLU A 76 -15.52 2.69 -2.72
CA GLU A 76 -14.49 3.72 -2.78
C GLU A 76 -14.56 4.59 -1.52
N ASN A 77 -13.49 4.59 -0.72
CA ASN A 77 -13.34 5.57 0.35
C ASN A 77 -12.82 6.87 -0.27
N THR A 78 -13.29 8.02 0.21
CA THR A 78 -12.75 9.33 -0.19
C THR A 78 -11.80 9.83 0.89
N LEU A 79 -10.57 10.16 0.49
CA LEU A 79 -9.58 10.81 1.34
C LEU A 79 -9.38 12.25 0.84
N LYS A 80 -9.29 13.21 1.76
CA LYS A 80 -9.11 14.63 1.45
C LYS A 80 -7.97 15.18 2.29
N GLY A 81 -6.92 15.68 1.65
CA GLY A 81 -5.71 16.06 2.36
C GLY A 81 -4.67 16.71 1.48
N ASN A 82 -3.53 17.05 2.07
CA ASN A 82 -2.39 17.61 1.34
C ASN A 82 -1.44 16.51 0.90
N VAL A 83 -0.88 16.62 -0.31
CA VAL A 83 0.25 15.81 -0.75
C VAL A 83 1.48 16.19 0.04
N VAL A 84 2.13 15.19 0.65
CA VAL A 84 3.34 15.38 1.45
C VAL A 84 4.58 15.04 0.63
N GLU A 85 4.63 13.83 0.09
CA GLU A 85 5.80 13.31 -0.65
C GLU A 85 5.40 12.15 -1.56
N TYR A 86 6.37 11.69 -2.35
CA TYR A 86 6.25 10.55 -3.24
C TYR A 86 7.19 9.41 -2.84
N GLY A 87 6.71 8.18 -3.02
CA GLY A 87 7.46 6.95 -2.80
C GLY A 87 7.74 6.24 -4.12
N SER A 88 8.79 5.43 -4.14
CA SER A 88 9.18 4.64 -5.31
C SER A 88 9.32 3.15 -5.02
N ASN A 89 9.31 2.34 -6.08
CA ASN A 89 9.58 0.92 -6.04
C ASN A 89 11.10 0.62 -6.01
N ARG A 90 11.48 -0.67 -6.07
CA ARG A 90 12.88 -1.13 -5.98
C ARG A 90 13.83 -0.61 -7.07
N ILE A 91 13.29 -0.12 -8.20
CA ILE A 91 14.07 0.44 -9.31
C ILE A 91 13.99 1.96 -9.36
N GLY A 92 13.32 2.57 -8.38
CA GLY A 92 13.19 4.02 -8.25
C GLY A 92 12.04 4.62 -9.05
N ASP A 93 11.16 3.82 -9.66
CA ASP A 93 9.97 4.38 -10.29
C ASP A 93 8.95 4.76 -9.22
N ILE A 94 8.41 5.96 -9.34
CA ILE A 94 7.40 6.47 -8.43
C ILE A 94 6.13 5.63 -8.57
N ASP A 95 5.68 5.06 -7.46
CA ASP A 95 4.53 4.14 -7.40
C ASP A 95 3.60 4.41 -6.20
N LYS A 96 3.94 5.40 -5.36
CA LYS A 96 3.13 5.77 -4.20
C LYS A 96 3.14 7.27 -3.97
N ILE A 97 2.07 7.77 -3.37
CA ILE A 97 1.91 9.15 -2.89
C ILE A 97 1.53 9.14 -1.42
N LEU A 98 2.15 9.99 -0.62
CA LEU A 98 1.80 10.23 0.77
C LEU A 98 0.85 11.41 0.85
N ILE A 99 -0.35 11.21 1.40
CA ILE A 99 -1.28 12.29 1.69
C ILE A 99 -1.54 12.42 3.18
N ARG A 100 -1.66 13.65 3.68
CA ARG A 100 -1.97 13.96 5.09
C ARG A 100 -3.43 14.35 5.25
N VAL A 101 -4.19 13.53 5.96
CA VAL A 101 -5.62 13.72 6.27
C VAL A 101 -5.76 13.87 7.78
N ASN A 102 -6.22 15.03 8.27
CA ASN A 102 -6.40 15.29 9.70
C ASN A 102 -5.14 14.93 10.55
N GLN A 103 -3.96 15.33 10.10
CA GLN A 103 -2.64 15.02 10.71
C GLN A 103 -2.21 13.55 10.68
N VAL A 104 -2.95 12.68 9.99
CA VAL A 104 -2.59 11.28 9.77
C VAL A 104 -2.09 11.09 8.34
N ASP A 105 -0.96 10.43 8.19
CA ASP A 105 -0.33 10.16 6.91
C ASP A 105 -0.84 8.85 6.31
N HIS A 106 -1.22 8.89 5.03
CA HIS A 106 -1.75 7.76 4.27
C HIS A 106 -0.94 7.57 2.98
N TRP A 107 -0.24 6.45 2.87
CA TRP A 107 0.34 6.00 1.62
C TRP A 107 -0.74 5.44 0.70
N LEU A 108 -0.79 5.94 -0.53
CA LEU A 108 -1.63 5.44 -1.59
C LEU A 108 -0.75 4.92 -2.72
N HIS A 109 -0.94 3.66 -3.11
CA HIS A 109 -0.23 3.04 -4.23
C HIS A 109 -0.96 3.29 -5.54
N PHE A 110 -0.20 3.42 -6.63
CA PHE A 110 -0.72 3.43 -7.99
C PHE A 110 0.26 2.74 -8.94
N PRO A 111 -0.21 2.22 -10.09
CA PRO A 111 0.68 1.59 -11.06
C PRO A 111 1.77 2.57 -11.53
N PRO A 112 3.06 2.19 -11.57
CA PRO A 112 4.15 3.13 -11.86
C PRO A 112 4.08 3.83 -13.23
N HIS A 113 3.41 3.24 -14.23
CA HIS A 113 3.20 3.86 -15.54
C HIS A 113 2.21 5.04 -15.50
N THR A 114 1.51 5.25 -14.38
CA THR A 114 0.60 6.38 -14.17
C THR A 114 1.26 7.55 -13.44
N ALA A 115 2.53 7.39 -13.03
CA ALA A 115 3.22 8.34 -12.18
C ALA A 115 3.25 9.75 -12.75
N ARG A 116 3.50 9.90 -14.06
CA ARG A 116 3.55 11.21 -14.71
C ARG A 116 2.23 11.96 -14.58
N GLN A 117 1.10 11.29 -14.81
CA GLN A 117 -0.22 11.90 -14.72
C GLN A 117 -0.54 12.28 -13.27
N VAL A 118 -0.21 11.42 -12.31
CA VAL A 118 -0.41 11.69 -10.88
C VAL A 118 0.42 12.91 -10.44
N LEU A 119 1.71 12.95 -10.77
CA LEU A 119 2.62 14.06 -10.43
C LEU A 119 2.17 15.40 -11.03
N ASN A 120 1.68 15.38 -12.27
CA ASN A 120 1.20 16.58 -12.96
C ASN A 120 -0.08 17.16 -12.33
N ILE A 121 -0.88 16.31 -11.68
CA ILE A 121 -2.17 16.71 -11.08
C ILE A 121 -2.01 17.01 -9.60
N ALA A 122 -1.13 16.29 -8.91
CA ALA A 122 -0.97 16.37 -7.46
C ALA A 122 0.47 16.70 -7.04
N PRO A 123 1.07 17.83 -7.45
CA PRO A 123 2.38 18.23 -6.94
C PRO A 123 2.43 18.24 -5.41
N GLU A 124 3.63 18.11 -4.83
CA GLU A 124 3.81 18.23 -3.38
C GLU A 124 3.17 19.52 -2.84
N GLN A 125 2.68 19.45 -1.61
CA GLN A 125 1.98 20.54 -0.91
C GLN A 125 0.63 20.95 -1.51
N THR A 126 0.12 20.20 -2.50
CA THR A 126 -1.20 20.46 -3.10
C THR A 126 -2.32 19.78 -2.30
N TYR A 127 -3.46 20.46 -2.13
CA TYR A 127 -4.67 19.86 -1.56
C TYR A 127 -5.42 19.02 -2.61
N VAL A 128 -5.68 17.76 -2.28
CA VAL A 128 -6.28 16.78 -3.20
C VAL A 128 -7.46 16.04 -2.57
N VAL A 129 -8.37 15.61 -3.45
CA VAL A 129 -9.45 14.66 -3.14
C VAL A 129 -9.12 13.36 -3.88
N ALA A 130 -8.85 12.30 -3.14
CA ALA A 130 -8.47 11.00 -3.67
C ALA A 130 -9.60 9.98 -3.42
N GLN A 131 -10.06 9.30 -4.47
CA GLN A 131 -10.86 8.09 -4.31
C GLN A 131 -9.92 6.90 -4.22
N VAL A 132 -10.15 6.05 -3.23
CA VAL A 132 -9.27 4.93 -2.94
C VAL A 132 -10.07 3.66 -2.70
N ARG A 133 -9.44 2.53 -2.98
CA ARG A 133 -9.95 1.20 -2.63
C ARG A 133 -8.95 0.45 -1.78
N LYS A 134 -9.41 -0.61 -1.12
CA LYS A 134 -8.52 -1.49 -0.35
C LYS A 134 -7.47 -2.08 -1.30
N GLY A 135 -6.19 -1.87 -1.00
CA GLY A 135 -5.12 -2.43 -1.80
C GLY A 135 -4.72 -3.83 -1.43
N LYS A 136 -3.93 -4.41 -2.34
CA LYS A 136 -3.31 -5.72 -2.17
C LYS A 136 -1.93 -5.60 -1.51
N ALA A 137 -1.25 -4.47 -1.76
CA ALA A 137 0.06 -4.18 -1.20
C ALA A 137 -0.01 -3.95 0.31
N LYS A 138 1.04 -4.38 1.01
CA LYS A 138 1.22 -4.12 2.43
C LYS A 138 2.48 -3.28 2.62
N LEU A 139 2.38 -2.23 3.43
CA LEU A 139 3.53 -1.50 3.96
C LEU A 139 3.91 -2.17 5.29
N PHE A 140 5.21 -2.40 5.54
CA PHE A 140 5.77 -2.87 6.81
C PHE A 140 4.85 -3.81 7.62
N GLY A 141 4.89 -5.11 7.31
CA GLY A 141 4.08 -6.12 8.01
C GLY A 141 2.63 -6.17 7.51
N ASN A 142 1.66 -5.78 8.35
CA ASN A 142 0.22 -5.99 8.12
C ASN A 142 -0.59 -4.72 7.77
N ILE A 143 0.06 -3.60 7.48
CA ILE A 143 -0.63 -2.35 7.12
C ILE A 143 -0.96 -2.40 5.63
N PHE A 144 -2.25 -2.47 5.29
CA PHE A 144 -2.69 -2.41 3.90
C PHE A 144 -2.50 -0.99 3.35
N ILE A 145 -1.84 -0.89 2.20
CA ILE A 145 -1.77 0.34 1.42
C ILE A 145 -3.07 0.45 0.64
N HIS A 146 -3.66 1.64 0.57
CA HIS A 146 -4.82 1.86 -0.28
C HIS A 146 -4.38 2.01 -1.73
N GLU A 147 -5.17 1.51 -2.68
CA GLU A 147 -4.91 1.76 -4.11
C GLU A 147 -5.65 3.03 -4.51
N LEU A 148 -4.93 3.91 -5.19
CA LEU A 148 -5.48 5.13 -5.76
C LEU A 148 -6.33 4.77 -6.98
N VAL A 149 -7.61 5.16 -6.95
CA VAL A 149 -8.57 4.98 -8.04
C VAL A 149 -8.62 6.25 -8.88
N SER A 150 -8.80 7.39 -8.22
CA SER A 150 -8.79 8.70 -8.87
C SER A 150 -8.21 9.76 -7.95
N ILE A 151 -7.68 10.83 -8.54
CA ILE A 151 -7.19 11.99 -7.80
C ILE A 151 -7.63 13.27 -8.48
N HIS A 152 -8.12 14.21 -7.68
CA HIS A 152 -8.51 15.54 -8.11
C HIS A 152 -7.76 16.57 -7.29
N SER A 153 -7.07 17.48 -7.97
CA SER A 153 -6.48 18.66 -7.36
C SER A 153 -7.46 19.81 -7.40
N VAL A 154 -7.77 20.34 -6.21
CA VAL A 154 -8.71 21.44 -6.05
C VAL A 154 -8.10 22.76 -6.56
N SER A 155 -6.81 22.98 -6.32
CA SER A 155 -6.14 24.21 -6.73
C SER A 155 -5.85 24.28 -8.23
N LEU A 156 -5.57 23.14 -8.86
CA LEU A 156 -5.30 23.07 -10.29
C LEU A 156 -6.55 22.80 -11.12
N GLU A 157 -7.68 22.51 -10.49
CA GLU A 157 -8.94 22.09 -11.13
C GLU A 157 -8.77 20.94 -12.13
N LYS A 158 -7.81 20.04 -11.86
CA LYS A 158 -7.51 18.88 -12.71
C LYS A 158 -7.84 17.59 -12.00
N SER A 159 -8.21 16.56 -12.76
CA SER A 159 -8.45 15.23 -12.23
C SER A 159 -7.96 14.14 -13.17
N VAL A 160 -7.68 12.97 -12.62
CA VAL A 160 -7.36 11.76 -13.39
C VAL A 160 -7.97 10.53 -12.73
N GLN A 161 -8.50 9.66 -13.58
CA GLN A 161 -8.95 8.31 -13.23
C GLN A 161 -7.77 7.36 -13.43
N VAL A 162 -7.02 7.11 -12.34
CA VAL A 162 -5.76 6.37 -12.36
C VAL A 162 -5.96 4.92 -12.78
N ASP A 163 -7.03 4.29 -12.32
CA ASP A 163 -7.33 2.88 -12.62
C ASP A 163 -7.79 2.62 -14.06
N ARG A 164 -8.13 3.69 -14.80
CA ARG A 164 -8.48 3.64 -16.23
C ARG A 164 -7.27 3.84 -17.14
N ILE A 165 -6.12 4.23 -16.59
CA ILE A 165 -4.88 4.35 -17.38
C ILE A 165 -4.33 2.95 -17.62
N VAL A 166 -4.49 2.47 -18.85
CA VAL A 166 -3.95 1.18 -19.25
C VAL A 166 -2.41 1.21 -19.24
N PRO A 167 -1.76 0.10 -18.84
CA PRO A 167 -0.32 -0.04 -19.00
C PRO A 167 0.08 0.17 -20.47
N PRO A 168 1.25 0.78 -20.73
CA PRO A 168 1.75 0.88 -22.09
C PRO A 168 1.94 -0.53 -22.67
N PRO A 169 1.69 -0.72 -23.97
CA PRO A 169 1.92 -2.00 -24.62
C PRO A 169 3.38 -2.42 -24.44
N PRO A 170 3.68 -3.73 -24.34
CA PRO A 170 5.04 -4.20 -24.26
C PRO A 170 5.75 -3.94 -25.60
N VAL A 171 6.45 -2.81 -25.70
CA VAL A 171 7.31 -2.49 -26.84
C VAL A 171 8.72 -2.94 -26.50
N LYS A 172 9.37 -3.66 -27.42
CA LYS A 172 10.84 -3.82 -27.36
C LYS A 172 11.40 -2.42 -27.61
N GLY A 173 11.89 -1.78 -26.56
CA GLY A 173 12.48 -0.44 -26.65
C GLY A 173 13.67 -0.39 -27.60
N GLU A 174 14.36 0.74 -27.66
CA GLU A 174 15.60 0.83 -28.44
C GLU A 174 16.64 -0.14 -27.85
N SER A 175 17.18 -1.03 -28.70
CA SER A 175 18.25 -1.94 -28.29
C SER A 175 19.53 -1.13 -28.06
N ILE A 176 20.21 -1.41 -26.96
CA ILE A 176 21.45 -0.73 -26.58
C ILE A 176 22.46 -1.73 -26.04
N THR A 177 23.73 -1.45 -26.35
CA THR A 177 24.90 -2.08 -25.70
C THR A 177 25.66 -1.00 -24.95
N LEU A 178 25.91 -1.21 -23.66
CA LEU A 178 26.67 -0.30 -22.81
C LEU A 178 27.83 -1.02 -22.17
N SER A 179 29.03 -0.45 -22.25
CA SER A 179 30.20 -0.97 -21.53
C SER A 179 30.69 0.07 -20.52
N GLY A 180 31.15 -0.39 -19.35
CA GLY A 180 31.65 0.51 -18.31
C GLY A 180 31.57 -0.07 -16.91
N THR A 181 31.97 0.74 -15.93
CA THR A 181 32.04 0.34 -14.52
C THR A 181 30.74 0.66 -13.77
N ILE A 182 30.38 -0.22 -12.83
CA ILE A 182 29.25 0.01 -11.93
C ILE A 182 29.57 1.16 -10.98
N LYS A 183 28.75 2.22 -11.03
CA LYS A 183 28.85 3.36 -10.10
C LYS A 183 28.22 3.07 -8.75
N GLN A 184 27.09 2.35 -8.76
CA GLN A 184 26.31 2.05 -7.55
C GLN A 184 25.39 0.86 -7.76
N PHE A 185 25.24 0.00 -6.75
CA PHE A 185 24.20 -1.03 -6.71
C PHE A 185 22.88 -0.47 -6.18
N LYS A 186 21.77 -0.89 -6.79
CA LYS A 186 20.42 -0.67 -6.27
C LYS A 186 20.02 -1.87 -5.43
N LEU A 187 19.41 -1.60 -4.28
CA LEU A 187 18.90 -2.64 -3.38
C LEU A 187 17.37 -2.60 -3.35
N ASP A 188 16.73 -3.76 -3.22
CA ASP A 188 15.31 -3.85 -2.92
C ASP A 188 15.02 -3.70 -1.42
N GLU A 189 13.73 -3.82 -1.06
CA GLU A 189 13.27 -3.71 0.33
C GLU A 189 13.83 -4.81 1.26
N LYS A 190 14.36 -5.91 0.70
CA LYS A 190 15.02 -6.99 1.44
C LYS A 190 16.53 -6.80 1.53
N GLY A 191 17.06 -5.71 0.98
CA GLY A 191 18.50 -5.46 0.90
C GLY A 191 19.22 -6.30 -0.17
N GLN A 192 18.48 -6.94 -1.07
CA GLN A 192 19.05 -7.72 -2.18
C GLN A 192 19.32 -6.79 -3.37
N VAL A 193 20.33 -7.12 -4.18
CA VAL A 193 20.63 -6.32 -5.38
C VAL A 193 19.47 -6.40 -6.37
N SER A 194 18.80 -5.29 -6.66
CA SER A 194 17.72 -5.20 -7.65
C SER A 194 18.20 -4.70 -9.02
N GLY A 195 19.40 -4.14 -9.06
CA GLY A 195 19.94 -3.50 -10.24
C GLY A 195 21.23 -2.76 -9.94
N PHE A 196 21.72 -2.01 -10.90
CA PHE A 196 22.92 -1.19 -10.74
C PHE A 196 22.91 0.01 -11.69
N ILE A 197 23.79 0.98 -11.41
CA ILE A 197 23.93 2.20 -12.21
C ILE A 197 25.21 2.11 -13.03
N ILE A 198 25.09 2.30 -14.34
CA ILE A 198 26.20 2.44 -15.29
C ILE A 198 25.99 3.75 -16.08
N ASP A 199 26.99 4.62 -16.05
CA ASP A 199 26.90 5.97 -16.61
C ASP A 199 25.65 6.78 -16.18
N LYS A 200 24.68 6.96 -17.10
CA LYS A 200 23.39 7.65 -16.91
C LYS A 200 22.18 6.69 -16.89
N TYR A 201 22.45 5.39 -16.77
CA TYR A 201 21.45 4.34 -16.86
C TYR A 201 21.34 3.54 -15.57
N ILE A 202 20.11 3.16 -15.22
CA ILE A 202 19.81 2.10 -14.26
C ILE A 202 19.57 0.82 -15.06
N VAL A 203 20.26 -0.24 -14.70
CA VAL A 203 20.04 -1.59 -15.22
C VAL A 203 19.17 -2.35 -14.21
N ASP A 204 17.95 -2.71 -14.61
CA ASP A 204 16.98 -3.47 -13.80
C ASP A 204 17.27 -4.97 -13.91
N LEU A 205 17.74 -5.59 -12.85
CA LEU A 205 17.96 -7.03 -12.86
C LEU A 205 16.62 -7.76 -12.64
N PRO A 206 16.34 -8.85 -13.37
CA PRO A 206 15.16 -9.66 -13.12
C PRO A 206 15.08 -10.11 -11.65
N PRO A 207 13.86 -10.24 -11.09
CA PRO A 207 13.68 -10.75 -9.74
C PRO A 207 14.44 -12.06 -9.52
N GLY A 208 15.21 -12.15 -8.44
CA GLY A 208 15.99 -13.34 -8.07
C GLY A 208 17.40 -13.42 -8.70
N MET A 209 17.67 -12.72 -9.81
CA MET A 209 19.02 -12.69 -10.41
C MET A 209 20.02 -11.86 -9.59
N GLY A 210 19.52 -10.95 -8.76
CA GLY A 210 20.32 -10.07 -7.93
C GLY A 210 21.40 -10.76 -7.11
N GLU A 211 21.01 -11.81 -6.37
CA GLU A 211 21.92 -12.54 -5.49
C GLU A 211 23.01 -13.27 -6.28
N THR A 212 22.63 -13.93 -7.38
CA THR A 212 23.55 -14.68 -8.23
C THR A 212 24.54 -13.75 -8.95
N MET A 213 24.06 -12.61 -9.44
CA MET A 213 24.88 -11.68 -10.22
C MET A 213 25.72 -10.76 -9.35
N ALA A 214 25.32 -10.47 -8.10
CA ALA A 214 26.00 -9.49 -7.25
C ALA A 214 27.48 -9.79 -7.02
N SER A 215 27.85 -11.06 -6.79
CA SER A 215 29.24 -11.45 -6.55
C SER A 215 30.11 -11.32 -7.81
N LEU A 216 29.55 -11.67 -8.98
CA LEU A 216 30.20 -11.53 -10.28
C LEU A 216 30.40 -10.06 -10.62
N LEU A 217 29.34 -9.26 -10.52
CA LEU A 217 29.34 -7.83 -10.82
C LEU A 217 30.27 -7.02 -9.91
N LYS A 218 30.41 -7.40 -8.64
CA LYS A 218 31.32 -6.72 -7.70
C LYS A 218 32.80 -6.89 -8.04
N ASN A 219 33.16 -8.00 -8.67
CA ASN A 219 34.55 -8.34 -9.00
C ASN A 219 34.87 -8.17 -10.50
N ALA A 220 33.88 -7.78 -11.30
CA ALA A 220 34.01 -7.57 -12.74
C ALA A 220 35.08 -6.51 -13.05
N LYS A 221 36.01 -6.84 -13.93
CA LYS A 221 36.95 -5.85 -14.51
C LYS A 221 36.34 -5.21 -15.74
N GLU A 222 35.67 -6.01 -16.55
CA GLU A 222 34.97 -5.59 -17.75
C GLU A 222 33.49 -5.99 -17.65
N LEU A 223 32.61 -5.03 -17.92
CA LEU A 223 31.18 -5.23 -17.95
C LEU A 223 30.60 -4.60 -19.21
N SER A 224 29.82 -5.38 -19.95
CA SER A 224 28.95 -4.92 -21.02
C SER A 224 27.51 -5.36 -20.75
N VAL A 225 26.55 -4.50 -21.06
CA VAL A 225 25.12 -4.69 -20.82
C VAL A 225 24.40 -4.60 -22.15
N ASN A 226 23.72 -5.66 -22.54
CA ASN A 226 22.84 -5.69 -23.71
C ASN A 226 21.39 -5.66 -23.25
N GLY A 227 20.61 -4.70 -23.73
CA GLY A 227 19.25 -4.52 -23.25
C GLY A 227 18.40 -3.63 -24.13
N TYR A 228 17.21 -3.33 -23.61
CA TYR A 228 16.28 -2.37 -24.20
C TYR A 228 16.12 -1.16 -23.26
N VAL A 229 16.31 0.04 -23.80
CA VAL A 229 16.02 1.27 -23.07
C VAL A 229 14.51 1.44 -22.98
N ARG A 230 13.99 1.65 -21.78
CA ARG A 230 12.56 1.95 -21.57
C ARG A 230 12.23 3.31 -22.20
N SER A 231 11.11 3.38 -22.91
CA SER A 231 10.65 4.63 -23.51
C SER A 231 10.30 5.65 -22.43
N PRO A 232 10.75 6.91 -22.56
CA PRO A 232 10.31 7.98 -21.67
C PRO A 232 8.82 8.33 -21.87
N GLU A 233 8.17 7.88 -22.93
CA GLU A 233 6.76 8.17 -23.20
C GLU A 233 5.80 7.26 -22.42
N ASP A 234 6.31 6.18 -21.81
CA ASP A 234 5.55 5.14 -21.13
C ASP A 234 4.89 5.60 -19.79
N GLY A 235 4.93 6.90 -19.47
CA GLY A 235 4.29 7.48 -18.28
C GLY A 235 5.01 7.24 -16.95
N PHE A 236 6.07 6.43 -16.94
CA PHE A 236 6.93 6.23 -15.79
C PHE A 236 7.71 7.50 -15.43
N VAL A 237 7.96 7.67 -14.13
CA VAL A 237 8.85 8.72 -13.59
C VAL A 237 9.77 8.09 -12.57
N ASN A 238 11.08 8.25 -12.76
CA ASN A 238 12.10 7.71 -11.87
C ASN A 238 12.68 8.81 -10.97
N THR A 239 12.83 8.53 -9.67
CA THR A 239 13.34 9.49 -8.68
C THR A 239 14.76 9.97 -8.97
N SER A 240 15.59 9.12 -9.60
CA SER A 240 16.96 9.45 -9.97
C SER A 240 17.09 10.22 -11.29
N ARG A 241 16.00 10.33 -12.07
CA ARG A 241 15.98 10.87 -13.44
C ARG A 241 16.90 10.14 -14.43
N LEU A 242 17.37 8.96 -14.07
CA LEU A 242 18.17 8.10 -14.95
C LEU A 242 17.28 7.29 -15.89
N LEU A 243 17.84 6.90 -17.04
CA LEU A 243 17.16 6.05 -18.00
C LEU A 243 17.20 4.59 -17.54
N LEU A 244 16.10 3.86 -17.69
CA LEU A 244 16.01 2.46 -17.28
C LEU A 244 16.33 1.54 -18.45
N ILE A 245 17.18 0.56 -18.23
CA ILE A 245 17.46 -0.53 -19.16
C ILE A 245 16.90 -1.82 -18.59
N LYS A 246 16.17 -2.54 -19.44
CA LYS A 246 15.82 -3.94 -19.21
C LYS A 246 16.84 -4.82 -19.95
N PRO A 247 17.83 -5.38 -19.25
CA PRO A 247 18.87 -6.19 -19.87
C PRO A 247 18.30 -7.55 -20.29
N TYR A 248 18.78 -8.07 -21.40
CA TYR A 248 18.58 -9.47 -21.80
C TYR A 248 19.88 -10.28 -21.77
N SER A 249 21.04 -9.61 -21.77
CA SER A 249 22.32 -10.25 -21.48
C SER A 249 23.33 -9.30 -20.81
N LEU A 250 24.24 -9.90 -20.05
CA LEU A 250 25.39 -9.22 -19.44
C LEU A 250 26.65 -9.96 -19.85
N VAL A 251 27.64 -9.23 -20.37
CA VAL A 251 28.98 -9.78 -20.61
C VAL A 251 29.89 -9.32 -19.48
N ILE A 252 30.36 -10.26 -18.66
CA ILE A 252 31.23 -10.01 -17.51
C ILE A 252 32.54 -10.76 -17.76
N ASP A 253 33.67 -10.03 -17.84
CA ASP A 253 35.00 -10.61 -18.08
C ASP A 253 35.00 -11.65 -19.23
N ASN A 254 34.47 -11.25 -20.38
CA ASN A 254 34.30 -12.06 -21.61
C ASN A 254 33.33 -13.26 -21.52
N THR A 255 32.56 -13.39 -20.43
CA THR A 255 31.52 -14.43 -20.27
C THR A 255 30.13 -13.81 -20.44
N ASP A 256 29.32 -14.35 -21.36
CA ASP A 256 27.95 -13.88 -21.61
C ASP A 256 26.93 -14.62 -20.71
N TYR A 257 26.12 -13.84 -20.01
CA TYR A 257 25.07 -14.30 -19.10
C TYR A 257 23.72 -13.83 -19.63
N LEU A 258 22.88 -14.79 -20.04
CA LEU A 258 21.49 -14.52 -20.43
C LEU A 258 20.61 -14.35 -19.19
N LEU A 259 19.65 -13.41 -19.27
CA LEU A 259 18.77 -13.02 -18.17
C LEU A 259 17.30 -13.37 -18.41
#